data_AF-A0A947B5H7-F1
#
_entry.id   AF-A0A947B5H7-F1
#
_cell.length_a   1.000
_cell.length_b   1.000
_cell.length_c   1.000
_cell.angle_alpha   90.00
_cell.angle_beta   90.00
_cell.angle_gamma   90.00
#
_symmetry.space_group_name_H-M   'P 1'
#
loop_
_entity.id
_entity.type
_entity.pdbx_description
1 polymer ?
#
loop_
_entity_poly.entity_id
_entity_poly.type
_entity_poly.pdbx_seq_one_letter_code
_entity_poly.pdbx_strand_id
1 'polypeptide(L)' 'GMPKIGKRTMTPEGEGKVVRQNVMEQRVVVALDDGREIEFGASDLSRQQTDAKESHQLNSKPKTDMTKQANGDSVKKN' A
#
# COMPACT_ATOMS: atom_id res chain seq x y z
N GLY A 1 -11.57 1.68 -9.87
CA GLY A 1 -10.78 2.78 -10.46
C GLY A 1 -9.69 2.20 -11.34
N MET A 2 -9.18 2.92 -12.33
CA MET A 2 -8.20 2.39 -13.29
C MET A 2 -6.81 2.19 -12.66
N PRO A 3 -6.15 1.04 -12.86
CA PRO A 3 -4.77 0.83 -12.43
C PRO A 3 -3.82 1.86 -13.06
N LYS A 4 -2.93 2.44 -12.26
CA LYS A 4 -1.96 3.44 -12.76
C LYS A 4 -0.82 2.75 -13.49
N ILE A 5 -0.34 3.40 -14.55
CA ILE A 5 0.94 3.04 -15.21
C ILE A 5 2.05 3.01 -14.16
N GLY A 6 2.89 1.97 -14.23
CA GLY A 6 4.01 1.75 -13.35
C GLY A 6 3.72 0.84 -12.16
N LYS A 7 2.46 0.59 -11.82
CA LYS A 7 2.09 -0.33 -10.73
C LYS A 7 2.30 -1.78 -11.15
N ARG A 8 2.86 -2.60 -10.26
CA ARG A 8 2.83 -4.06 -10.39
C ARG A 8 1.45 -4.58 -10.01
N THR A 9 0.98 -5.58 -10.73
CA THR A 9 -0.31 -6.23 -10.53
C THR A 9 -0.19 -7.70 -10.91
N MET A 10 -0.97 -8.55 -10.23
CA MET A 10 -1.14 -9.93 -10.64
C MET A 10 -2.25 -9.99 -11.69
N THR A 11 -1.99 -10.72 -12.77
CA THR A 11 -2.96 -10.98 -13.85
C THR A 11 -3.23 -12.49 -13.92
N PRO A 12 -4.29 -12.94 -14.60
CA PRO A 12 -4.53 -14.37 -14.83
C PRO A 12 -3.38 -15.09 -15.55
N GLU A 13 -2.55 -14.35 -16.30
CA GLU A 13 -1.40 -14.91 -17.03
C GLU A 13 -0.08 -14.84 -16.24
N GLY A 14 -0.04 -14.13 -15.13
CA GLY A 14 1.17 -13.95 -14.32
C GLY A 14 1.30 -12.56 -13.73
N GLU A 15 2.38 -12.35 -12.98
CA GLU A 15 2.74 -11.04 -12.43
C GLU A 15 3.32 -10.14 -13.52
N GLY A 16 2.99 -8.86 -13.46
CA GLY A 16 3.51 -7.88 -14.39
C GLY A 16 3.31 -6.44 -13.94
N LYS A 17 3.71 -5.51 -14.81
CA LYS A 17 3.65 -4.07 -14.57
C LYS A 17 2.75 -3.39 -15.59
N VAL A 18 1.87 -2.50 -15.14
CA VAL A 18 1.03 -1.70 -16.05
C VAL A 18 1.94 -0.75 -16.84
N VAL A 19 1.95 -0.88 -18.16
CA VAL A 19 2.75 -0.04 -19.07
C VAL A 19 1.89 0.95 -19.85
N ARG A 20 0.59 0.69 -20.02
CA ARG A 20 -0.35 1.60 -20.69
C ARG A 20 -1.74 1.50 -20.08
N GLN A 21 -2.50 2.58 -20.17
CA GLN A 21 -3.91 2.61 -19.81
C GLN A 21 -4.72 3.26 -20.94
N ASN A 22 -5.82 2.64 -21.34
CA ASN A 22 -6.84 3.23 -22.21
C ASN A 22 -8.06 3.58 -21.36
N VAL A 23 -8.19 4.87 -21.05
CA VAL A 23 -9.28 5.40 -20.22
C VAL A 23 -10.63 5.30 -20.92
N MET A 24 -10.65 5.47 -22.25
CA MET A 24 -11.88 5.45 -23.05
C MET A 24 -12.49 4.05 -23.09
N GLU A 25 -11.64 3.03 -23.28
CA GLU A 25 -12.07 1.63 -23.40
C GLU A 25 -12.06 0.87 -22.06
N GLN A 26 -11.67 1.52 -20.98
CA GLN A 26 -11.49 0.90 -19.67
C GLN A 26 -10.55 -0.30 -19.68
N ARG A 27 -9.47 -0.22 -20.45
CA ARG A 27 -8.45 -1.28 -20.58
C ARG A 27 -7.07 -0.83 -20.15
N VAL A 28 -6.21 -1.79 -19.82
CA VAL A 28 -4.83 -1.55 -19.41
C VAL A 28 -3.92 -2.61 -20.02
N VAL A 29 -2.73 -2.20 -20.44
CA VAL A 29 -1.70 -3.12 -20.95
C VAL A 29 -0.71 -3.37 -19.83
N VAL A 30 -0.48 -4.65 -19.54
CA VAL A 30 0.46 -5.13 -18.54
C VAL A 30 1.61 -5.83 -19.26
N ALA A 31 2.84 -5.38 -19.00
CA ALA A 31 4.04 -6.12 -19.36
C ALA A 31 4.29 -7.17 -18.29
N LEU A 32 4.15 -8.44 -18.65
CA LEU A 32 4.45 -9.59 -17.80
C LEU A 32 5.96 -9.78 -17.65
N ASP A 33 6.37 -10.41 -16.57
CA ASP A 33 7.80 -10.65 -16.27
C ASP A 33 8.45 -11.62 -17.29
N ASP A 34 7.67 -12.34 -18.09
CA ASP A 34 8.13 -13.19 -19.19
C ASP A 34 8.43 -12.40 -20.50
N GLY A 35 8.20 -11.09 -20.49
CA GLY A 35 8.43 -10.19 -21.63
C GLY A 35 7.24 -10.01 -22.56
N ARG A 36 6.09 -10.66 -22.31
CA ARG A 36 4.86 -10.44 -23.08
C ARG A 36 4.12 -9.20 -22.60
N GLU A 37 3.45 -8.51 -23.51
CA GLU A 37 2.53 -7.42 -23.19
C GLU A 37 1.09 -7.83 -23.51
N ILE A 38 0.22 -7.78 -22.51
CA ILE A 38 -1.16 -8.28 -22.63
C ILE A 38 -2.13 -7.22 -22.13
N GLU A 39 -3.23 -7.08 -22.86
CA GLU A 39 -4.30 -6.14 -22.54
C GLU A 39 -5.37 -6.80 -21.67
N PHE A 40 -5.74 -6.15 -20.57
CA PHE A 40 -6.74 -6.59 -19.62
C PHE A 40 -7.81 -5.52 -19.40
N GLY A 41 -9.02 -5.93 -19.04
CA GLY A 41 -10.04 -5.02 -18.55
C GLY A 41 -9.61 -4.43 -17.20
N ALA A 42 -9.83 -3.13 -17.00
CA ALA A 42 -9.50 -2.46 -15.74
C ALA A 42 -10.22 -3.12 -14.54
N SER A 43 -11.40 -3.70 -14.77
CA SER A 43 -12.18 -4.45 -13.78
C SER A 43 -11.49 -5.75 -13.33
N ASP A 44 -10.78 -6.41 -14.24
CA ASP A 44 -10.15 -7.72 -13.99
C ASP A 44 -8.95 -7.60 -13.05
N LEU A 45 -8.26 -6.45 -13.06
CA LEU A 45 -7.07 -6.20 -12.25
C LEU A 45 -7.35 -5.56 -10.88
N SER A 46 -8.62 -5.26 -10.56
CA SER A 46 -9.01 -4.44 -9.40
C SER A 46 -8.72 -5.05 -8.02
N ARG A 47 -8.29 -6.32 -7.94
CA ARG A 47 -8.46 -7.13 -6.72
C ARG A 47 -7.21 -7.33 -5.85
N GLN A 48 -6.03 -6.95 -6.31
CA GLN A 48 -4.79 -7.14 -5.55
C GLN A 48 -3.96 -5.85 -5.50
N GLN A 49 -4.51 -4.85 -4.82
CA GLN A 49 -3.67 -3.80 -4.24
C GLN A 49 -3.10 -4.36 -2.93
N THR A 50 -1.95 -5.02 -3.01
CA THR A 50 -1.07 -5.14 -1.85
C THR A 50 -0.16 -3.91 -1.85
N ASP A 51 -0.53 -2.95 -1.02
CA ASP A 51 0.21 -1.74 -0.72
C ASP A 51 1.60 -2.05 -0.14
N ALA A 52 2.59 -2.21 -1.01
CA ALA A 52 4.00 -2.12 -0.61
C ALA A 52 4.58 -0.74 -1.00
N LYS A 53 4.17 0.27 -0.18
CA LYS A 53 4.81 1.58 0.15
C LYS A 53 4.82 2.65 -0.97
N GLU A 54 4.52 3.93 -0.74
CA GLU A 54 4.98 4.79 0.37
C GLU A 54 4.12 6.08 0.58
N SER A 55 3.89 6.41 1.86
CA SER A 55 3.58 7.73 2.48
C SER A 55 2.21 8.41 2.29
N HIS A 56 1.34 8.30 3.32
CA HIS A 56 0.57 9.40 3.96
C HIS A 56 -0.14 8.88 5.24
N GLN A 57 0.61 8.53 6.29
CA GLN A 57 0.18 8.67 7.69
C GLN A 57 1.41 8.62 8.63
N LEU A 58 2.33 9.57 8.46
CA LEU A 58 3.20 9.99 9.56
C LEU A 58 2.44 11.08 10.33
N ASN A 59 1.48 10.67 11.16
CA ASN A 59 0.94 11.53 12.21
C ASN A 59 0.81 10.72 13.52
N SER A 60 1.95 10.32 14.07
CA SER A 60 2.09 9.89 15.46
C SER A 60 3.49 10.22 15.96
N LYS A 61 3.77 11.53 16.09
CA LYS A 61 4.59 12.03 17.20
C LYS A 61 3.64 12.81 18.10
N PRO A 62 3.48 12.34 19.35
CA PRO A 62 3.98 13.12 20.50
C PRO A 62 5.10 12.29 21.14
N LYS A 63 6.39 12.67 21.06
CA LYS A 63 7.08 13.58 21.99
C LYS A 63 6.39 13.80 23.35
N THR A 64 7.13 13.42 24.40
CA THR A 64 7.04 13.87 25.81
C THR A 64 5.96 13.15 26.63
N ASP A 65 6.19 12.55 27.80
CA ASP A 65 7.16 12.84 28.86
C ASP A 65 7.57 11.57 29.62
N MET A 66 8.87 11.46 29.94
CA MET A 66 9.37 10.50 30.91
C MET A 66 9.17 11.09 32.31
N THR A 67 7.97 11.00 32.89
CA THR A 67 7.80 11.40 34.28
C THR A 67 8.25 10.27 35.20
N LYS A 68 9.54 10.29 35.56
CA LYS A 68 10.02 9.73 36.82
C LYS A 68 9.35 10.50 37.95
N GLN A 69 8.54 9.86 38.79
CA GLN A 69 8.34 10.31 40.16
C GLN A 69 8.40 9.12 41.10
N ALA A 70 9.58 8.98 41.70
CA ALA A 70 9.73 8.35 43.00
C ALA A 70 8.87 9.11 44.01
N ASN A 71 8.12 8.38 44.83
CA ASN A 71 7.78 8.82 46.17
C ASN A 71 7.98 7.61 47.08
N GLY A 72 9.13 7.59 47.76
CA GLY A 72 9.13 7.10 49.12
C GLY A 72 8.56 8.20 50.00
N ASP A 73 7.54 7.90 50.79
CA ASP A 73 7.56 8.18 52.24
C ASP A 73 6.40 7.44 52.90
N SER A 74 6.76 6.69 53.95
CA SER A 74 6.06 6.35 55.18
C SER A 74 4.54 6.60 55.30
N VAL A 75 3.81 5.65 55.92
CA VAL A 75 3.23 5.81 57.28
C VAL A 75 2.39 4.59 57.65
N LYS A 76 2.66 4.08 58.87
CA LYS A 76 1.88 3.11 59.66
C LYS A 76 0.43 3.55 59.91
N LYS A 77 -0.46 2.56 60.05
CA LYS A 77 -1.72 2.46 60.83
C LYS A 77 -2.75 1.72 59.95
N ASN A 78 -3.43 0.66 60.37
CA ASN A 78 -4.01 0.32 61.67
C ASN A 78 -3.90 -1.17 61.96
#